data_AF-A0A7C6AEH2-F1
#
_entry.id   AF-A0A7C6AEH2-F1
#
_cell.length_a   1.000
_cell.length_b   1.000
_cell.length_c   1.000
_cell.angle_alpha   90.00
_cell.angle_beta   90.00
_cell.angle_gamma   90.00
#
_symmetry.space_group_name_H-M   'P 1'
#
loop_
_entity.id
_entity.type
_entity.pdbx_description
1 polymer ?
#
loop_
_entity_poly.entity_id
_entity_poly.type
_entity_poly.pdbx_seq_one_letter_code
_entity_poly.pdbx_strand_id
1 'polypeptide(L)'
;IRVIPNTPSLVGQGMNPYCVGKYVNDDALKLAESFLDIFGKKIRIEESMMNVITALTAVGPTYIFPIIQALIEVSTKLGLKSDDAKVAAAQTVLGAASLVLETNRSPEDLKHMIATRTLKEDEAKALFMQAVEEAFSKVSSAEKKIVA
;
A
#
# COMPACT_ATOMS: atom_id res chain seq x y z
N ILE A 1 2.08 22.47 -0.45
CA ILE A 1 1.79 21.11 0.06
C ILE A 1 2.27 20.16 -1.03
N ARG A 2 3.19 19.24 -0.71
CA ARG A 2 3.62 18.17 -1.65
C ARG A 2 2.87 16.90 -1.26
N VAL A 3 2.36 16.19 -2.24
CA VAL A 3 1.58 14.96 -2.09
C VAL A 3 2.16 13.92 -3.03
N ILE A 4 2.25 12.67 -2.59
CA ILE A 4 2.66 11.55 -3.44
C ILE A 4 1.54 10.51 -3.44
N PRO A 5 0.56 10.60 -4.35
CA PRO A 5 -0.55 9.64 -4.40
C PRO A 5 -0.08 8.29 -4.97
N ASN A 6 -0.95 7.28 -4.87
CA ASN A 6 -0.75 5.98 -5.51
C ASN A 6 -1.97 5.54 -6.34
N THR A 7 -1.80 4.55 -7.21
CA THR A 7 -2.81 4.10 -8.19
C THR A 7 -4.19 3.74 -7.59
N PRO A 8 -4.29 3.12 -6.38
CA PRO A 8 -5.59 2.90 -5.73
C PRO A 8 -6.44 4.16 -5.49
N SER A 9 -5.85 5.36 -5.59
CA SER A 9 -6.60 6.63 -5.58
C SER A 9 -7.66 6.72 -6.68
N LEU A 10 -7.49 6.00 -7.80
CA LEU A 10 -8.47 5.92 -8.89
C LEU A 10 -9.83 5.34 -8.46
N VAL A 11 -9.86 4.59 -7.35
CA VAL A 11 -11.07 3.99 -6.77
C VAL A 11 -11.32 4.50 -5.34
N GLY A 12 -10.72 5.62 -4.95
CA GLY A 12 -10.87 6.21 -3.61
C GLY A 12 -10.26 5.38 -2.48
N GLN A 13 -9.37 4.44 -2.79
CA GLN A 13 -8.69 3.57 -1.81
C GLN A 13 -7.18 3.83 -1.77
N GLY A 14 -6.77 5.04 -2.16
CA GLY A 14 -5.39 5.47 -2.14
C GLY A 14 -4.83 5.64 -0.73
N MET A 15 -3.50 5.63 -0.65
CA MET A 15 -2.76 6.21 0.45
C MET A 15 -2.05 7.44 -0.10
N ASN A 16 -2.34 8.59 0.48
CA ASN A 16 -1.87 9.91 0.01
C ASN A 16 -1.00 10.56 1.09
N PRO A 17 0.29 10.17 1.21
CA PRO A 17 1.26 10.90 2.02
C PRO A 17 1.42 12.33 1.53
N TYR A 18 1.48 13.26 2.48
CA TYR A 18 1.68 14.66 2.21
C TYR A 18 2.53 15.35 3.27
N CYS A 19 3.17 16.43 2.86
CA CYS A 19 3.97 17.29 3.72
C CYS A 19 3.61 18.77 3.45
N VAL A 20 3.86 19.60 4.46
CA VAL A 20 3.37 20.98 4.50
C VAL A 20 4.56 21.93 4.61
N GLY A 21 4.63 22.90 3.70
CA GLY A 21 5.66 23.93 3.72
C GLY A 21 5.33 25.05 4.70
N LYS A 22 6.35 25.78 5.15
CA LYS A 22 6.25 26.85 6.18
C LYS A 22 5.29 28.01 5.88
N TYR A 23 4.91 28.21 4.61
CA TYR A 23 4.05 29.32 4.18
C TYR A 23 2.59 28.92 3.96
N VAL A 24 2.23 27.67 4.24
CA VAL A 24 0.86 27.18 4.11
C VAL A 24 0.06 27.61 5.34
N ASN A 25 -1.05 28.32 5.13
CA ASN A 25 -1.99 28.68 6.19
C ASN A 25 -3.01 27.55 6.44
N ASP A 26 -3.74 27.66 7.54
CA ASP A 26 -4.68 26.61 7.98
C ASP A 26 -5.84 26.40 7.01
N ASP A 27 -6.33 27.45 6.35
CA ASP A 27 -7.44 27.34 5.40
C ASP A 27 -7.02 26.58 4.14
N ALA A 28 -5.83 26.89 3.60
CA ALA A 28 -5.26 26.16 2.48
C ALA A 28 -4.94 24.70 2.84
N LEU A 29 -4.49 24.45 4.08
CA LEU A 29 -4.23 23.11 4.58
C LEU A 29 -5.54 22.29 4.65
N LYS A 30 -6.57 22.82 5.29
CA LYS A 30 -7.89 22.16 5.41
C LYS A 30 -8.49 21.87 4.04
N LEU A 31 -8.40 22.83 3.11
CA LEU A 31 -8.88 22.65 1.74
C LEU A 31 -8.14 21.50 1.05
N ALA A 32 -6.81 21.48 1.10
CA ALA A 32 -6.03 20.40 0.52
C ALA A 32 -6.35 19.04 1.15
N GLU A 33 -6.46 18.98 2.47
CA GLU A 33 -6.80 17.75 3.20
C GLU A 33 -8.19 17.21 2.83
N SER A 34 -9.15 18.10 2.55
CA SER A 34 -10.49 17.70 2.10
C SER A 34 -10.48 17.10 0.69
N PHE A 35 -9.61 17.58 -0.20
CA PHE A 35 -9.42 16.96 -1.51
C PHE A 35 -8.79 15.57 -1.40
N LEU A 36 -7.83 15.38 -0.49
CA LEU A 36 -7.17 14.09 -0.30
C LEU A 36 -8.11 13.02 0.22
N ASP A 37 -9.13 13.37 1.00
CA ASP A 37 -10.14 12.43 1.50
C ASP A 37 -10.94 11.76 0.38
N ILE A 38 -11.08 12.42 -0.78
CA ILE A 38 -11.76 11.86 -1.96
C ILE A 38 -10.94 10.70 -2.56
N PHE A 39 -9.62 10.77 -2.46
CA PHE A 39 -8.69 9.81 -3.05
C PHE A 39 -8.34 8.66 -2.11
N GLY A 40 -8.88 8.64 -0.89
CA GLY A 40 -8.65 7.60 0.12
C GLY A 40 -8.05 8.16 1.40
N LYS A 41 -7.18 7.40 2.06
CA LYS A 41 -6.56 7.83 3.31
C LYS A 41 -5.40 8.79 3.04
N LYS A 42 -5.19 9.72 3.96
CA LYS A 42 -4.06 10.66 3.95
C LYS A 42 -3.21 10.49 5.20
N ILE A 43 -1.90 10.75 5.07
CA ILE A 43 -0.99 10.79 6.21
C ILE A 43 -0.05 11.98 6.07
N ARG A 44 -0.01 12.83 7.10
CA ARG A 44 0.96 13.92 7.17
C ARG A 44 2.30 13.36 7.58
N ILE A 45 3.34 13.67 6.83
CA ILE A 45 4.69 13.19 7.09
C ILE A 45 5.71 14.33 6.87
N GLU A 46 6.87 14.19 7.50
CA GLU A 46 8.01 15.09 7.29
C GLU A 46 8.57 14.96 5.87
N GLU A 47 9.03 16.08 5.29
CA GLU A 47 9.64 16.11 3.94
C GLU A 47 10.78 15.08 3.82
N SER A 48 11.60 14.94 4.85
CA SER A 48 12.73 14.01 4.91
C SER A 48 12.33 12.54 4.79
N MET A 49 11.07 12.20 5.07
CA MET A 49 10.52 10.85 4.99
C MET A 49 9.72 10.61 3.71
N MET A 50 9.60 11.60 2.82
CA MET A 50 8.81 11.47 1.58
C MET A 50 9.32 10.33 0.70
N ASN A 51 10.63 10.11 0.60
CA ASN A 51 11.17 8.98 -0.18
C ASN A 51 10.85 7.62 0.44
N VAL A 52 10.90 7.53 1.78
CA VAL A 52 10.58 6.30 2.51
C VAL A 52 9.12 5.93 2.30
N ILE A 53 8.20 6.88 2.52
CA ILE A 53 6.76 6.61 2.37
C ILE A 53 6.39 6.37 0.89
N THR A 54 7.11 6.98 -0.06
CA THR A 54 6.91 6.72 -1.50
C THR A 54 7.28 5.29 -1.86
N ALA A 55 8.42 4.80 -1.37
CA ALA A 55 8.83 3.42 -1.58
C ALA A 55 7.79 2.43 -1.05
N LEU A 56 7.19 2.74 0.11
CA LEU A 56 6.11 1.93 0.69
C LEU A 56 4.80 2.01 -0.11
N THR A 57 4.35 3.22 -0.46
CA THR A 57 2.95 3.46 -0.86
C THR A 57 2.76 3.63 -2.37
N ALA A 58 3.68 4.30 -3.06
CA ALA A 58 3.57 4.53 -4.51
C ALA A 58 3.93 3.27 -5.30
N VAL A 59 4.99 2.57 -4.87
CA VAL A 59 5.40 1.27 -5.43
C VAL A 59 4.61 0.11 -4.80
N GLY A 60 4.03 0.34 -3.61
CA GLY A 60 3.22 -0.60 -2.82
C GLY A 60 2.30 -1.54 -3.61
N PRO A 61 1.43 -1.03 -4.50
CA PRO A 61 0.52 -1.88 -5.28
C PRO A 61 1.21 -2.98 -6.09
N THR A 62 2.44 -2.74 -6.55
CA THR A 62 3.21 -3.72 -7.33
C THR A 62 3.64 -4.94 -6.51
N TYR A 63 3.69 -4.82 -5.17
CA TYR A 63 3.95 -5.95 -4.28
C TYR A 63 2.71 -6.84 -4.12
N ILE A 64 1.52 -6.25 -4.25
CA ILE A 64 0.24 -6.90 -3.96
C ILE A 64 -0.36 -7.57 -5.20
N PHE A 65 -0.21 -6.98 -6.39
CA PHE A 65 -0.74 -7.58 -7.63
C PHE A 65 -0.23 -9.01 -7.89
N PRO A 66 1.06 -9.35 -7.69
CA PRO A 66 1.54 -10.73 -7.83
C PRO A 66 0.87 -11.71 -6.88
N ILE A 67 0.52 -11.28 -5.65
CA ILE A 67 -0.19 -12.11 -4.68
C ILE A 67 -1.59 -12.43 -5.21
N ILE A 68 -2.33 -11.39 -5.62
CA ILE A 68 -3.68 -11.55 -6.18
C ILE A 68 -3.62 -12.47 -7.41
N GLN A 69 -2.66 -12.24 -8.30
CA GLN A 69 -2.48 -13.06 -9.50
C GLN A 69 -2.19 -14.53 -9.16
N ALA A 70 -1.27 -14.80 -8.23
CA ALA A 70 -0.93 -16.17 -7.83
C ALA A 70 -2.13 -16.92 -7.23
N LEU A 71 -2.95 -16.24 -6.41
CA LEU A 71 -4.18 -16.81 -5.85
C LEU A 71 -5.18 -17.17 -6.96
N ILE A 72 -5.39 -16.26 -7.93
CA ILE A 72 -6.28 -16.52 -9.08
C ILE A 72 -5.80 -17.71 -9.89
N GLU A 73 -4.51 -17.75 -10.23
CA GLU A 73 -3.92 -18.79 -11.07
C GLU A 73 -4.03 -20.18 -10.44
N VAL A 74 -3.70 -20.31 -9.15
CA VAL A 74 -3.83 -21.59 -8.43
C VAL A 74 -5.28 -22.01 -8.28
N SER A 75 -6.18 -21.11 -7.85
CA SER A 75 -7.60 -21.47 -7.67
C SER A 75 -8.25 -21.88 -8.99
N THR A 76 -7.90 -21.22 -10.09
CA THR A 76 -8.40 -21.58 -11.43
C THR A 76 -7.88 -22.94 -11.88
N LYS A 77 -6.59 -23.25 -11.64
CA LYS A 77 -6.00 -24.58 -11.91
C LYS A 77 -6.68 -25.70 -11.11
N LEU A 78 -7.20 -25.37 -9.93
CA LEU A 78 -7.97 -26.29 -9.08
C LEU A 78 -9.46 -26.40 -9.48
N GLY A 79 -9.89 -25.71 -10.55
CA GLY A 79 -11.22 -25.85 -11.14
C GLY A 79 -12.21 -24.73 -10.81
N LEU A 80 -11.79 -23.68 -10.09
CA LEU A 80 -12.64 -22.51 -9.87
C LEU A 80 -12.77 -21.70 -11.16
N LYS A 81 -13.94 -21.10 -11.41
CA LYS A 81 -14.11 -20.18 -12.53
C LYS A 81 -13.21 -18.96 -12.35
N SER A 82 -12.60 -18.50 -13.45
CA SER A 82 -11.68 -17.37 -13.45
C SER A 82 -12.25 -16.11 -12.78
N ASP A 83 -13.51 -15.78 -13.08
CA ASP A 83 -14.19 -14.61 -12.51
C ASP A 83 -14.41 -14.75 -10.99
N ASP A 84 -14.84 -15.93 -10.53
CA ASP A 84 -15.02 -16.23 -9.10
C ASP A 84 -13.67 -16.18 -8.37
N ALA A 85 -12.61 -16.72 -8.98
CA ALA A 85 -11.25 -16.68 -8.43
C ALA A 85 -10.73 -15.24 -8.31
N LYS A 86 -10.98 -14.41 -9.32
CA LYS A 86 -10.61 -12.99 -9.31
C LYS A 86 -11.29 -12.22 -8.18
N VAL A 87 -12.61 -12.39 -8.03
CA VAL A 87 -13.36 -11.73 -6.95
C VAL A 87 -12.87 -12.22 -5.59
N ALA A 88 -12.75 -13.54 -5.41
CA ALA A 88 -12.31 -14.12 -4.14
C ALA A 88 -10.90 -13.66 -3.74
N ALA A 89 -9.94 -13.66 -4.67
CA ALA A 89 -8.57 -13.24 -4.40
C ALA A 89 -8.48 -11.74 -4.04
N ALA A 90 -9.12 -10.87 -4.82
CA ALA A 90 -9.11 -9.43 -4.56
C ALA A 90 -9.80 -9.11 -3.22
N GLN A 91 -10.95 -9.72 -2.94
CA GLN A 91 -11.70 -9.51 -1.70
C GLN A 91 -10.95 -10.05 -0.48
N THR A 92 -10.21 -11.16 -0.61
CA THR A 92 -9.38 -11.71 0.47
C THR A 92 -8.30 -10.73 0.88
N VAL A 93 -7.60 -10.13 -0.09
CA VAL A 93 -6.56 -9.12 0.17
C VAL A 93 -7.17 -7.86 0.78
N LEU A 94 -8.30 -7.38 0.24
CA LEU A 94 -9.01 -6.22 0.79
C LEU A 94 -9.44 -6.45 2.24
N GLY A 95 -10.02 -7.62 2.54
CA GLY A 95 -10.47 -7.98 3.89
C GLY A 95 -9.31 -8.07 4.88
N ALA A 96 -8.19 -8.67 4.49
CA ALA A 96 -6.99 -8.75 5.33
C ALA A 96 -6.46 -7.35 5.66
N ALA A 97 -6.37 -6.45 4.68
CA ALA A 97 -5.96 -5.06 4.91
C ALA A 97 -6.97 -4.29 5.78
N SER A 98 -8.27 -4.51 5.56
CA SER A 98 -9.34 -3.85 6.34
C SER A 98 -9.29 -4.25 7.81
N LEU A 99 -9.05 -5.54 8.12
CA LEU A 99 -8.88 -6.00 9.50
C LEU A 99 -7.75 -5.25 10.23
N VAL A 100 -6.61 -5.03 9.57
CA VAL A 100 -5.50 -4.27 10.17
C VAL A 100 -5.93 -2.82 10.44
N LEU A 101 -6.59 -2.17 9.48
CA LEU A 101 -6.97 -0.76 9.57
C LEU A 101 -8.11 -0.49 10.56
N GLU A 102 -9.06 -1.40 10.68
CA GLU A 102 -10.29 -1.21 11.47
C GLU A 102 -10.17 -1.72 12.91
N THR A 103 -9.36 -2.76 13.12
CA THR A 103 -9.22 -3.37 14.46
C THR A 103 -7.98 -2.90 15.21
N ASN A 104 -7.05 -2.24 14.52
CA ASN A 104 -5.74 -1.84 15.04
C ASN A 104 -4.92 -3.02 15.63
N ARG A 105 -5.26 -4.26 15.25
CA ARG A 105 -4.52 -5.47 15.63
C ARG A 105 -3.30 -5.63 14.76
N SER A 106 -2.25 -6.22 15.33
CA SER A 106 -1.07 -6.56 14.54
C SER A 106 -1.40 -7.69 13.54
N PRO A 107 -0.68 -7.79 12.42
CA PRO A 107 -0.81 -8.95 11.52
C PRO A 107 -0.58 -10.29 12.23
N GLU A 108 0.27 -10.34 13.27
CA GLU A 108 0.47 -11.57 14.04
C GLU A 108 -0.78 -11.97 14.82
N ASP A 109 -1.42 -11.01 15.51
CA ASP A 109 -2.67 -11.26 16.24
C ASP A 109 -3.79 -11.77 15.33
N LEU A 110 -3.93 -11.16 14.14
CA LEU A 110 -4.94 -11.56 13.17
C LEU A 110 -4.69 -12.97 12.63
N LYS A 111 -3.42 -13.34 12.40
CA LYS A 111 -3.06 -14.71 12.01
C LYS A 111 -3.34 -15.74 13.10
N HIS A 112 -3.32 -15.37 14.38
CA HIS A 112 -3.69 -16.29 15.46
C HIS A 112 -5.18 -16.68 15.43
N MET A 113 -6.01 -15.94 14.69
CA MET A 113 -7.42 -16.26 14.49
C MET A 113 -7.67 -17.29 13.37
N ILE A 114 -6.63 -17.71 12.65
CA ILE A 114 -6.72 -18.63 11.51
C ILE A 114 -6.20 -20.01 11.89
N ALA A 115 -7.01 -21.04 11.68
CA ALA A 115 -6.73 -22.41 12.14
C ALA A 115 -5.58 -23.11 11.39
N THR A 116 -5.25 -22.68 10.16
CA THR A 116 -4.25 -23.35 9.33
C THR A 116 -3.34 -22.33 8.67
N ARG A 117 -2.02 -22.60 8.70
CA ARG A 117 -0.99 -21.77 8.09
C ARG A 117 -0.16 -22.61 7.13
N THR A 118 -0.11 -22.21 5.86
CA THR A 118 0.59 -22.96 4.79
C THR A 118 1.70 -22.15 4.12
N LEU A 119 1.68 -20.82 4.23
CA LEU A 119 2.70 -19.95 3.65
C LEU A 119 3.98 -20.01 4.50
N LYS A 120 5.14 -20.12 3.83
CA LYS A 120 6.44 -19.94 4.49
C LYS A 120 6.68 -18.46 4.77
N GLU A 121 6.20 -18.01 5.92
CA GLU A 121 6.08 -16.57 6.22
C GLU A 121 7.43 -15.85 6.28
N ASP A 122 8.50 -16.48 6.79
CA ASP A 122 9.81 -15.83 6.87
C ASP A 122 10.43 -15.61 5.48
N GLU A 123 10.32 -16.59 4.58
CA GLU A 123 10.74 -16.44 3.19
C GLU A 123 9.92 -15.36 2.48
N ALA A 124 8.60 -15.35 2.66
CA ALA A 124 7.73 -14.34 2.07
C ALA A 124 8.04 -12.93 2.59
N LYS A 125 8.20 -12.75 3.90
CA LYS A 125 8.56 -11.46 4.52
C LYS A 125 9.89 -10.95 3.99
N ALA A 126 10.92 -11.82 3.88
CA ALA A 126 12.23 -11.43 3.37
C ALA A 126 12.14 -10.87 1.93
N LEU A 127 11.34 -11.49 1.07
CA LEU A 127 11.12 -11.01 -0.30
C LEU A 127 10.47 -9.61 -0.33
N PHE A 128 9.46 -9.37 0.51
CA PHE A 128 8.83 -8.04 0.59
C PHE A 128 9.75 -6.98 1.17
N MET A 129 10.52 -7.32 2.21
CA MET A 129 11.50 -6.40 2.80
C MET A 129 12.52 -5.95 1.75
N GLN A 130 13.11 -6.90 1.02
CA GLN A 130 14.05 -6.60 -0.06
C GLN A 130 13.41 -5.71 -1.14
N ALA A 131 12.17 -6.00 -1.56
CA ALA A 131 11.49 -5.23 -2.59
C ALA A 131 11.23 -3.76 -2.17
N VAL A 132 10.96 -3.52 -0.88
CA VAL A 132 10.78 -2.16 -0.33
C VAL A 132 12.12 -1.42 -0.24
N GLU A 133 13.18 -2.09 0.20
CA GLU A 133 14.54 -1.51 0.27
C GLU A 133 15.07 -1.13 -1.11
N GLU A 134 14.84 -1.98 -2.11
CA GLU A 134 15.19 -1.69 -3.51
C GLU A 134 14.37 -0.52 -4.07
N ALA A 135 13.08 -0.46 -3.77
CA ALA A 135 12.24 0.65 -4.18
C ALA A 135 12.71 1.96 -3.56
N PHE A 136 13.05 1.97 -2.27
CA PHE A 136 13.61 3.14 -1.60
C PHE A 136 14.91 3.62 -2.25
N SER A 137 15.81 2.68 -2.57
CA SER A 137 17.07 2.98 -3.25
C SER A 137 16.84 3.62 -4.63
N LYS A 138 15.87 3.11 -5.40
CA LYS A 138 15.50 3.64 -6.73
C LYS A 138 14.85 5.02 -6.64
N VAL A 139 13.89 5.20 -5.74
CA VAL A 139 13.20 6.49 -5.51
C VAL A 139 14.21 7.56 -5.11
N SER A 140 15.07 7.27 -4.13
CA SER A 140 16.09 8.21 -3.66
C SER A 140 17.13 8.56 -4.74
N SER A 141 17.47 7.60 -5.59
CA SER A 141 18.40 7.84 -6.71
C SER A 141 17.78 8.68 -7.82
N ALA A 142 16.48 8.50 -8.10
CA ALA A 142 15.76 9.28 -9.09
C ALA A 142 15.60 10.75 -8.65
N GLU A 143 15.27 11.01 -7.39
CA GLU A 143 15.15 12.38 -6.87
C GLU A 143 16.47 13.15 -6.98
N LYS A 144 17.61 12.53 -6.66
CA LYS A 144 18.94 13.13 -6.82
C LYS A 144 19.25 13.57 -8.25
N LYS A 145 18.74 12.88 -9.27
CA LYS A 145 18.95 13.22 -10.68
C LYS A 145 18.09 14.40 -11.15
N ILE A 146 16.98 14.68 -10.46
CA ILE A 146 16.06 15.76 -10.81
C ILE A 146 16.51 17.08 -10.16
N VAL A 147 17.18 16.99 -9.00
CA VAL A 147 17.65 18.15 -8.23
C VAL A 147 19.07 18.59 -8.62
N ALA A 148 19.80 17.78 -9.39
CA ALA A 148 21.13 18.08 -9.93
C ALA A 148 21.03 18.80 -11.28
#